data_AF-A0A3P6T500-F1
#
_entry.id   AF-A0A3P6T500-F1
#
_cell.length_a   1.000
_cell.length_b   1.000
_cell.length_c   1.000
_cell.angle_alpha   90.00
_cell.angle_beta   90.00
_cell.angle_gamma   90.00
#
_symmetry.space_group_name_H-M   'P 1'
#
loop_
_entity.id
_entity.type
_entity.pdbx_description
1 polymer ?
#
loop_
_entity_poly.entity_id
_entity_poly.type
_entity_poly.pdbx_seq_one_letter_code
_entity_poly.pdbx_strand_id
1 'polypeptide(L)'
;MCDKFLHRIFTLTSKFREDAEMEYLRVAQDLEMYGILYYPICNKKDTDLHLGISAQGLGIYKGSNRITPRPFFSWSEIKNITFKNKKFHMKTVDKSGVSFRAKERTMNPSILDLCIGTHNLYLRRRQPDTLEVFCFIA
;
A
#
# COMPACT_ATOMS: atom_id res chain seq x y z
N MET A 1 10.42 -18.58 -8.38
CA MET A 1 9.85 -18.02 -7.14
C MET A 1 9.02 -19.07 -6.39
N CYS A 2 8.09 -19.78 -7.05
CA CYS A 2 7.34 -20.90 -6.44
C CYS A 2 8.21 -22.04 -5.88
N ASP A 3 9.37 -22.33 -6.47
CA ASP A 3 10.21 -23.47 -6.06
C ASP A 3 10.88 -23.28 -4.69
N LYS A 4 11.31 -22.04 -4.39
CA LYS A 4 11.83 -21.67 -3.06
C LYS A 4 10.71 -21.62 -2.01
N PHE A 5 9.48 -21.36 -2.43
CA PHE A 5 8.29 -21.32 -1.59
C PHE A 5 7.96 -22.72 -1.04
N LEU A 6 7.98 -23.74 -1.90
CA LEU A 6 7.73 -25.13 -1.51
C LEU A 6 8.86 -25.72 -0.66
N HIS A 7 10.12 -25.50 -1.03
CA HIS A 7 11.26 -26.04 -0.28
C HIS A 7 11.32 -25.50 1.16
N ARG A 8 11.08 -24.20 1.34
CA ARG A 8 11.14 -23.53 2.65
C ARG A 8 9.93 -23.87 3.54
N ILE A 9 8.76 -24.12 2.95
CA ILE A 9 7.59 -24.64 3.69
C ILE A 9 7.77 -26.13 4.05
N PHE A 10 8.36 -26.96 3.19
CA PHE A 10 8.58 -28.38 3.48
C PHE A 10 9.51 -28.60 4.69
N THR A 11 10.43 -27.65 4.95
CA THR A 11 11.32 -27.68 6.14
C THR A 11 10.62 -27.26 7.44
N LEU A 12 9.37 -26.78 7.40
CA LEU A 12 8.58 -26.34 8.57
C LEU A 12 7.79 -27.47 9.24
N THR A 13 7.91 -28.70 8.74
CA THR A 13 7.19 -29.88 9.25
C THR A 13 7.52 -30.23 10.72
N SER A 14 8.49 -29.58 11.37
CA SER A 14 8.79 -29.73 12.80
C SER A 14 8.72 -28.44 13.64
N LYS A 15 8.09 -27.35 13.16
CA LYS A 15 7.96 -26.10 13.93
C LYS A 15 6.60 -25.95 14.62
N PHE A 16 6.57 -25.15 15.69
CA PHE A 16 5.31 -24.70 16.31
C PHE A 16 4.45 -23.95 15.28
N ARG A 17 3.13 -24.00 15.46
CA ARG A 17 2.17 -23.42 14.53
C ARG A 17 2.45 -21.93 14.30
N GLU A 18 2.79 -21.20 15.35
CA GLU A 18 3.06 -19.76 15.33
C GLU A 18 4.30 -19.44 14.47
N ASP A 19 5.35 -20.26 14.57
CA ASP A 19 6.57 -20.09 13.77
C ASP A 19 6.32 -20.35 12.28
N ALA A 20 5.47 -21.34 11.97
CA ALA A 20 5.07 -21.63 10.60
C ALA A 20 4.22 -20.49 10.01
N GLU A 21 3.27 -19.94 10.78
CA GLU A 21 2.46 -18.78 10.39
C GLU A 21 3.34 -17.53 10.15
N MET A 22 4.28 -17.25 11.06
CA MET A 22 5.21 -16.13 10.93
C MET A 22 6.14 -16.26 9.72
N GLU A 23 6.68 -17.46 9.46
CA GLU A 23 7.56 -17.68 8.32
C GLU A 23 6.79 -17.59 6.99
N TYR A 24 5.53 -18.04 6.96
CA TYR A 24 4.66 -17.85 5.80
C TYR A 24 4.50 -16.36 5.48
N LEU A 25 4.17 -15.53 6.49
CA LEU A 25 4.02 -14.09 6.31
C LEU A 25 5.34 -13.41 5.88
N ARG A 26 6.47 -13.87 6.42
CA ARG A 26 7.81 -13.36 6.03
C ARG A 26 8.15 -13.58 4.56
N VAL A 27 7.66 -14.66 3.97
CA VAL A 27 7.85 -14.92 2.53
C VAL A 27 6.78 -14.19 1.71
N ALA A 28 5.52 -14.21 2.17
CA ALA A 28 4.42 -13.57 1.45
C ALA A 28 4.61 -12.06 1.30
N GLN A 29 5.19 -11.39 2.30
CA GLN A 29 5.43 -9.94 2.25
C GLN A 29 6.42 -9.49 1.16
N ASP A 30 7.25 -10.40 0.64
CA ASP A 30 8.21 -10.10 -0.43
C ASP A 30 7.57 -10.12 -1.83
N LEU A 31 6.32 -10.59 -1.96
CA LEU A 31 5.60 -10.60 -3.23
C LEU A 31 5.25 -9.17 -3.65
N GLU A 32 5.42 -8.84 -4.94
CA GLU A 32 5.32 -7.46 -5.43
C GLU A 32 3.91 -6.86 -5.28
N MET A 33 2.89 -7.72 -5.17
CA MET A 33 1.49 -7.31 -5.03
C MET A 33 0.99 -7.39 -3.59
N TYR A 34 1.81 -7.87 -2.66
CA TYR A 34 1.39 -8.06 -1.27
C TYR A 34 1.08 -6.71 -0.60
N GLY A 35 -0.06 -6.65 0.10
CA GLY A 35 -0.47 -5.46 0.84
C GLY A 35 -0.80 -4.24 -0.03
N ILE A 36 -1.06 -4.43 -1.33
CA ILE A 36 -1.48 -3.37 -2.25
C ILE A 36 -2.97 -3.52 -2.58
N LEU A 37 -3.76 -2.48 -2.28
CA LEU A 37 -5.15 -2.40 -2.73
C LEU A 37 -5.26 -1.55 -4.00
N TYR A 38 -5.87 -2.11 -5.05
CA TYR A 38 -5.99 -1.46 -6.36
C TYR A 38 -7.37 -0.85 -6.59
N TYR A 39 -7.40 0.39 -7.04
CA TYR A 39 -8.61 1.09 -7.47
C TYR A 39 -8.50 1.53 -8.93
N PRO A 40 -9.51 1.26 -9.77
CA PRO A 40 -9.53 1.79 -11.12
C PRO A 40 -9.79 3.30 -11.10
N ILE A 41 -8.90 4.05 -11.75
CA ILE A 41 -8.92 5.52 -11.80
C ILE A 41 -8.72 6.01 -13.24
N CYS A 42 -9.06 7.28 -13.48
CA CYS A 42 -8.74 8.01 -14.70
C CYS A 42 -7.92 9.26 -14.36
N ASN A 43 -6.94 9.58 -15.20
CA ASN A 43 -6.19 10.85 -15.10
C ASN A 43 -6.95 12.01 -15.78
N LYS A 44 -6.32 13.19 -15.86
CA LYS A 44 -6.86 14.36 -16.59
C LYS A 44 -7.06 14.14 -18.09
N LYS A 45 -6.33 13.20 -18.70
CA LYS A 45 -6.40 12.85 -20.12
C LYS A 45 -7.37 11.69 -20.38
N ASP A 46 -8.23 11.35 -19.40
CA ASP A 46 -9.14 10.21 -19.41
C ASP A 46 -8.47 8.86 -19.76
N THR A 47 -7.19 8.72 -19.40
CA THR A 47 -6.50 7.44 -19.51
C THR A 47 -6.87 6.54 -18.34
N ASP A 48 -7.23 5.31 -18.67
CA ASP A 48 -7.50 4.26 -17.70
C ASP A 48 -6.23 3.78 -17.01
N LEU A 49 -6.22 3.88 -15.68
CA LEU A 49 -5.10 3.54 -14.80
C LEU A 49 -5.63 2.82 -13.56
N HIS A 50 -4.73 2.29 -12.75
CA HIS A 50 -5.03 1.82 -11.41
C HIS A 50 -4.19 2.59 -10.38
N LEU A 51 -4.81 2.96 -9.26
CA LEU A 51 -4.14 3.45 -8.07
C LEU A 51 -3.91 2.26 -7.15
N GLY A 52 -2.65 1.95 -6.83
CA GLY A 52 -2.32 1.01 -5.76
C GLY A 52 -2.01 1.77 -4.48
N ILE A 53 -2.70 1.44 -3.39
CA ILE A 53 -2.46 2.00 -2.06
C ILE A 53 -1.80 0.91 -1.20
N SER A 54 -0.66 1.24 -0.59
CA SER A 54 0.14 0.30 0.20
C SER A 54 0.70 0.96 1.47
N ALA A 55 1.21 0.15 2.39
CA ALA A 55 1.87 0.65 3.60
C ALA A 55 3.07 1.58 3.33
N GLN A 56 3.69 1.48 2.15
CA GLN A 56 4.88 2.24 1.76
C GLN A 56 4.51 3.56 1.04
N GLY A 57 3.41 3.56 0.29
CA GLY A 57 3.00 4.71 -0.51
C GLY A 57 1.91 4.41 -1.54
N LEU A 58 1.85 5.26 -2.56
CA LEU A 58 0.88 5.23 -3.65
C LEU A 58 1.56 4.94 -4.99
N GLY A 59 1.09 3.94 -5.71
CA GLY A 59 1.56 3.59 -7.05
C GLY A 59 0.51 3.84 -8.13
N ILE A 60 0.93 4.28 -9.31
CA ILE A 60 0.07 4.38 -10.50
C ILE A 60 0.44 3.29 -11.48
N TYR A 61 -0.54 2.51 -11.94
CA TYR A 61 -0.32 1.36 -12.81
C TYR A 61 -1.08 1.54 -14.11
N LYS A 62 -0.47 1.14 -15.23
CA LYS A 62 -1.05 1.25 -16.58
C LYS A 62 -1.36 -0.14 -17.13
N GLY A 63 -2.56 -0.29 -17.71
CA GLY A 63 -2.98 -1.53 -18.36
C GLY A 63 -3.12 -2.69 -17.38
N SER A 64 -2.71 -3.89 -17.80
CA SER A 64 -2.77 -5.13 -17.02
C SER A 64 -1.58 -5.33 -16.07
N ASN A 65 -0.49 -4.57 -16.22
CA ASN A 65 0.66 -4.70 -15.35
C ASN A 65 0.39 -4.06 -13.98
N ARG A 66 0.10 -4.91 -12.98
CA ARG A 66 -0.09 -4.51 -11.57
C ARG A 66 1.15 -4.76 -10.70
N ILE A 67 2.29 -5.09 -11.29
CA ILE A 67 3.52 -5.43 -10.55
C ILE A 67 4.36 -4.18 -10.34
N THR A 68 4.62 -3.42 -11.41
CA THR A 68 5.54 -2.28 -11.35
C THR A 68 4.79 -0.95 -11.45
N PRO A 69 4.73 -0.13 -10.37
CA PRO A 69 4.14 1.19 -10.42
C PRO A 69 4.98 2.16 -11.26
N ARG A 70 4.32 3.02 -12.03
CA ARG A 70 4.91 4.10 -12.83
C ARG A 70 3.96 5.32 -12.88
N PRO A 71 4.18 6.38 -12.08
CA PRO A 71 5.16 6.52 -10.99
C PRO A 71 4.71 5.88 -9.65
N PHE A 72 5.63 5.81 -8.70
CA PHE A 72 5.38 5.49 -7.28
C PHE A 72 5.73 6.71 -6.41
N PHE A 73 4.91 6.98 -5.39
CA PHE A 73 5.07 8.08 -4.45
C PHE A 73 5.10 7.53 -3.02
N SER A 74 6.24 7.70 -2.34
CA SER A 74 6.39 7.29 -0.94
C SER A 74 5.58 8.21 -0.03
N TRP A 75 5.10 7.70 1.12
CA TRP A 75 4.37 8.55 2.08
C TRP A 75 5.16 9.76 2.57
N SER A 76 6.51 9.69 2.63
CA SER A 76 7.39 10.84 2.92
C SER A 76 7.36 11.95 1.87
N GLU A 77 7.06 11.61 0.61
CA GLU A 77 7.09 12.55 -0.51
C GLU A 77 5.73 13.23 -0.70
N ILE A 78 4.67 12.65 -0.13
CA ILE A 78 3.30 13.16 -0.24
C ILE A 78 3.08 14.21 0.84
N LYS A 79 2.84 15.45 0.43
CA LYS A 79 2.53 16.56 1.34
C LYS A 79 1.08 16.55 1.78
N ASN A 80 0.15 16.37 0.83
CA ASN A 80 -1.26 16.22 1.13
C ASN A 80 -2.03 15.53 0.00
N ILE A 81 -3.16 14.93 0.38
CA ILE A 81 -4.16 14.39 -0.54
C ILE A 81 -5.48 15.09 -0.20
N THR A 82 -6.13 15.67 -1.21
CA THR A 82 -7.38 16.41 -1.03
C THR A 82 -8.40 15.91 -2.05
N PHE A 83 -9.63 15.70 -1.61
CA PHE A 83 -10.75 15.37 -2.50
C PHE A 83 -11.63 16.61 -2.70
N LYS A 84 -11.73 17.09 -3.94
CA LYS A 84 -12.54 18.27 -4.30
C LYS A 84 -13.18 18.06 -5.67
N ASN A 85 -14.44 18.48 -5.83
CA ASN A 85 -15.16 18.41 -7.11
C ASN A 85 -15.09 17.02 -7.78
N LYS A 86 -15.26 15.95 -6.99
CA LYS A 86 -15.20 14.54 -7.44
C LYS A 86 -13.83 14.11 -8.00
N LYS A 87 -12.75 14.82 -7.65
CA LYS A 87 -11.38 14.52 -8.06
C LYS A 87 -10.46 14.51 -6.84
N PHE A 88 -9.51 13.59 -6.85
CA PHE A 88 -8.39 13.58 -5.92
C PHE A 88 -7.27 14.48 -6.46
N HIS A 89 -6.69 15.25 -5.56
CA HIS A 89 -5.55 16.12 -5.79
C HIS A 89 -4.47 15.74 -4.78
N MET A 90 -3.38 15.18 -5.26
CA MET A 90 -2.21 14.86 -4.46
C MET A 90 -1.12 15.88 -4.78
N LYS A 91 -0.56 16.49 -3.73
CA LYS A 91 0.64 17.33 -3.86
C LYS A 91 1.79 16.65 -3.16
N THR A 92 2.94 16.68 -3.81
CA THR A 92 4.20 16.21 -3.25
C THR A 92 5.00 17.37 -2.64
N VAL A 93 6.03 17.04 -1.87
CA VAL A 93 6.89 18.02 -1.17
C VAL A 93 7.63 18.94 -2.16
N ASP A 94 8.04 18.40 -3.30
CA ASP A 94 8.67 19.12 -4.44
C ASP A 94 7.70 20.02 -5.23
N LYS A 95 6.45 20.16 -4.76
CA LYS A 95 5.36 20.92 -5.40
C LYS A 95 4.83 20.31 -6.70
N SER A 96 5.20 19.08 -7.05
CA SER A 96 4.55 18.34 -8.13
C SER A 96 3.09 18.02 -7.76
N GLY A 97 2.18 18.11 -8.72
CA GLY A 97 0.74 17.97 -8.50
C GLY A 97 0.13 16.91 -9.39
N VAL A 98 -0.40 15.84 -8.80
CA VAL A 98 -1.10 14.77 -9.51
C VAL A 98 -2.59 14.84 -9.20
N SER A 99 -3.43 14.63 -10.21
CA SER A 99 -4.88 14.59 -10.02
C SER A 99 -5.50 13.44 -10.80
N PHE A 100 -6.42 12.74 -10.15
CA PHE A 100 -7.12 11.59 -10.70
C PHE A 100 -8.56 11.55 -10.20
N ARG A 101 -9.40 10.76 -10.86
CA ARG A 101 -10.78 10.46 -10.44
C ARG A 101 -10.97 8.96 -10.39
N ALA A 102 -11.74 8.45 -9.43
CA ALA A 102 -12.16 7.05 -9.46
C ALA A 102 -13.06 6.81 -10.68
N LYS A 103 -12.98 5.61 -11.28
CA LYS A 103 -13.92 5.21 -12.34
C LYS A 103 -15.36 5.19 -11.82
N GLU A 104 -15.55 4.64 -10.63
CA GLU A 104 -16.84 4.60 -9.93
C GLU A 104 -16.83 5.50 -8.70
N ARG A 105 -17.89 6.27 -8.52
CA ARG A 105 -17.95 7.29 -7.44
C ARG A 105 -18.11 6.67 -6.05
N THR A 106 -18.68 5.48 -5.98
CA THR A 106 -18.87 4.66 -4.77
C THR A 106 -17.55 4.32 -4.09
N MET A 107 -16.44 4.27 -4.85
CA MET A 107 -15.11 3.97 -4.30
C MET A 107 -14.42 5.16 -3.62
N ASN A 108 -14.88 6.40 -3.84
CA ASN A 108 -14.18 7.58 -3.32
C ASN A 108 -14.01 7.58 -1.79
N PRO A 109 -15.03 7.24 -0.97
CA PRO A 109 -14.86 7.15 0.49
C PRO A 109 -13.80 6.13 0.87
N SER A 110 -13.85 4.94 0.28
CA SER A 110 -12.89 3.85 0.56
C SER A 110 -11.45 4.21 0.19
N ILE A 111 -11.24 4.88 -0.95
CA ILE A 111 -9.92 5.41 -1.35
C ILE A 111 -9.40 6.42 -0.31
N LEU A 112 -10.26 7.33 0.15
CA LEU A 112 -9.88 8.37 1.10
C LEU A 112 -9.53 7.77 2.47
N ASP A 113 -10.40 6.90 2.99
CA ASP A 113 -10.22 6.24 4.29
C ASP A 113 -8.94 5.40 4.31
N LEU A 114 -8.66 4.67 3.22
CA LEU A 114 -7.46 3.87 3.14
C LEU A 114 -6.20 4.74 3.06
N CYS A 115 -6.22 5.84 2.29
CA CYS A 115 -5.11 6.81 2.26
C CYS A 115 -4.82 7.37 3.65
N ILE A 116 -5.87 7.82 4.37
CA ILE A 116 -5.76 8.40 5.71
C ILE A 116 -5.23 7.36 6.70
N GLY A 117 -5.87 6.19 6.76
CA GLY A 117 -5.50 5.12 7.69
C GLY A 117 -4.05 4.66 7.49
N THR A 118 -3.66 4.46 6.24
CA THR A 118 -2.32 3.97 5.90
C THR A 118 -1.24 5.02 6.19
N HIS A 119 -1.49 6.29 5.85
CA HIS A 119 -0.58 7.39 6.17
C HIS A 119 -0.44 7.59 7.70
N ASN A 120 -1.53 7.49 8.46
CA ASN A 120 -1.49 7.59 9.93
C ASN A 120 -0.65 6.46 10.54
N LEU A 121 -0.82 5.23 10.07
CA LEU A 121 0.00 4.10 10.51
C LEU A 121 1.47 4.29 10.12
N TYR A 122 1.75 4.82 8.93
CA TYR A 122 3.10 5.18 8.52
C TYR A 122 3.74 6.21 9.47
N LEU A 123 3.01 7.27 9.87
CA LEU A 123 3.51 8.25 10.84
C LEU A 123 3.77 7.62 12.22
N ARG A 124 2.86 6.77 12.71
CA ARG A 124 3.02 6.06 13.99
C ARG A 124 4.29 5.21 14.03
N ARG A 125 4.56 4.44 12.96
CA ARG A 125 5.78 3.61 12.84
C ARG A 125 7.10 4.40 12.84
N ARG A 126 7.04 5.71 12.62
CA ARG A 126 8.23 6.59 12.64
C ARG A 126 8.39 7.37 13.94
N GLN A 127 7.41 7.32 14.84
CA GLN A 127 7.58 7.82 16.20
C GLN A 127 8.35 6.76 17.01
N PRO A 128 9.17 7.17 18.00
CA PRO A 128 9.72 6.22 18.95
C PRO A 128 8.57 5.48 19.63
N ASP A 129 8.71 4.16 19.78
CA ASP A 129 7.68 3.30 20.37
C ASP A 129 7.19 3.91 21.69
N THR A 130 5.88 4.12 21.81
CA THR A 130 5.28 4.47 23.09
C THR A 130 5.43 3.28 24.03
N LEU A 131 5.64 3.52 25.33
CA LEU A 131 5.84 2.48 26.35
C LEU A 131 4.75 1.39 26.35
N GLU A 132 3.56 1.66 25.79
CA GLU A 132 2.48 0.70 25.59
C GLU A 132 2.79 -0.43 24.58
N VAL A 133 3.67 -0.21 23.61
CA VAL A 133 4.08 -1.25 22.64
C VAL A 133 5.00 -2.29 23.29
N PHE A 134 5.74 -1.90 24.33
CA PHE A 134 6.63 -2.79 25.07
C PHE A 134 5.94 -3.52 26.24
N CYS A 135 4.73 -3.12 26.65
CA CYS A 135 4.13 -3.59 27.91
C CYS A 135 3.08 -4.71 27.77
N PHE A 136 3.15 -5.53 26.70
CA PHE A 136 2.31 -6.74 26.57
C PHE A 136 3.09 -8.06 26.69
N ILE A 137 4.37 -8.03 27.07
CA ILE A 137 5.10 -9.24 27.48
C ILE A 137 5.96 -8.92 28.71
N ALA A 138 5.36 -9.08 29.89
CA ALA A 138 6.03 -9.42 31.13
C ALA A 138 5.07 -10.28 31.96
#